data_AF-A0A524CHE9-F1
#
_entry.id   AF-A0A524CHE9-F1
#
_cell.length_a   1.000
_cell.length_b   1.000
_cell.length_c   1.000
_cell.angle_alpha   90.00
_cell.angle_beta   90.00
_cell.angle_gamma   90.00
#
_symmetry.space_group_name_H-M   'P 1'
#
loop_
_entity.id
_entity.type
_entity.pdbx_description
1 polymer ?
#
loop_
_entity_poly.entity_id
_entity_poly.type
_entity_poly.pdbx_seq_one_letter_code
_entity_poly.pdbx_strand_id
1 'polypeptide(L)'
;MNLHTLRNQLCGGKETSLKEIVHTFEFIDHFPVYVKILEISAEKGEIRGELDHKSLTMFKKVVDENLEGIFVGGATKSQVKKAIIYKGHLRDIITIKRYGFLENIVLFKEDTDAPGIISHIGKYLRGCKISAIRSQRISPLFK
;
A
#
# COMPACT_ATOMS: atom_id res chain seq x y z
N MET A 1 1.75 -17.71 -3.55
CA MET A 1 0.95 -16.87 -4.48
C MET A 1 1.72 -16.78 -5.79
N ASN A 2 1.07 -17.01 -6.94
CA ASN A 2 1.73 -16.96 -8.25
C ASN A 2 1.38 -15.66 -9.01
N LEU A 3 2.13 -15.37 -10.07
CA LEU A 3 1.95 -14.14 -10.85
C LEU A 3 0.60 -14.10 -11.58
N HIS A 4 0.10 -15.24 -12.03
CA HIS A 4 -1.22 -15.34 -12.68
C HIS A 4 -2.35 -14.88 -11.74
N THR A 5 -2.33 -15.34 -10.49
CA THR A 5 -3.28 -14.89 -9.45
C THR A 5 -3.19 -13.39 -9.21
N LEU A 6 -1.97 -12.84 -9.08
CA LEU A 6 -1.78 -11.40 -8.90
C LEU A 6 -2.30 -10.57 -10.08
N ARG A 7 -2.04 -11.00 -11.32
CA ARG A 7 -2.57 -10.35 -12.53
C ARG A 7 -4.09 -10.33 -12.53
N ASN A 8 -4.72 -11.43 -12.16
CA ASN A 8 -6.18 -11.51 -12.08
C ASN A 8 -6.75 -10.59 -11.00
N GLN A 9 -6.11 -10.51 -9.82
CA GLN A 9 -6.61 -9.73 -8.69
C GLN A 9 -6.30 -8.23 -8.75
N LEU A 10 -5.19 -7.84 -9.36
CA LEU A 10 -4.71 -6.44 -9.36
C LEU A 10 -4.70 -5.80 -10.75
N CYS A 11 -4.71 -6.59 -11.83
CA CYS A 11 -4.47 -6.11 -13.18
C CYS A 11 -5.59 -6.45 -14.18
N GLY A 12 -6.73 -6.98 -13.70
CA GLY A 12 -7.82 -7.45 -14.56
C GLY A 12 -7.39 -8.54 -15.55
N GLY A 13 -6.40 -9.36 -15.20
CA GLY A 13 -5.87 -10.45 -16.03
C GLY A 13 -4.90 -10.03 -17.13
N LYS A 14 -4.52 -8.74 -17.23
CA LYS A 14 -3.54 -8.26 -18.21
C LYS A 14 -2.17 -8.92 -18.03
N GLU A 15 -1.46 -9.12 -19.15
CA GLU A 15 -0.06 -9.59 -19.12
C GLU A 15 0.88 -8.49 -18.63
N THR A 16 0.95 -8.34 -17.31
CA THR A 16 1.80 -7.36 -16.63
C THR A 16 2.94 -8.08 -15.92
N SER A 17 4.18 -7.61 -16.03
CA SER A 17 5.31 -8.23 -15.33
C SER A 17 5.19 -8.04 -13.80
N LEU A 18 5.77 -8.93 -12.99
CA LEU A 18 5.77 -8.74 -11.53
C LEU A 18 6.41 -7.40 -11.14
N LYS A 19 7.49 -7.01 -11.82
CA LYS A 19 8.20 -5.75 -11.59
C LYS A 19 7.29 -4.54 -11.84
N GLU A 20 6.48 -4.59 -12.89
CA GLU A 20 5.53 -3.54 -13.22
C GLU A 20 4.38 -3.49 -12.21
N ILE A 21 3.87 -4.64 -11.73
CA ILE A 21 2.90 -4.67 -10.63
C ILE A 21 3.50 -4.01 -9.37
N VAL A 22 4.71 -4.41 -8.97
CA VAL A 22 5.39 -3.84 -7.79
C VAL A 22 5.57 -2.33 -7.93
N HIS A 23 6.00 -1.86 -9.10
CA HIS A 23 6.23 -0.44 -9.35
C HIS A 23 4.92 0.38 -9.42
N THR A 24 3.87 -0.16 -10.02
CA THR A 24 2.58 0.54 -10.16
C THR A 24 1.85 0.68 -8.83
N PHE A 25 1.87 -0.37 -8.02
CA PHE A 25 1.22 -0.39 -6.70
C PHE A 25 2.12 0.16 -5.59
N GLU A 26 3.37 0.52 -5.91
CA GLU A 26 4.34 1.13 -5.00
C GLU A 26 4.56 0.31 -3.72
N PHE A 27 4.53 -1.03 -3.87
CA PHE A 27 4.76 -1.97 -2.79
C PHE A 27 6.14 -1.73 -2.18
N ILE A 28 6.19 -1.52 -0.86
CA ILE A 28 7.45 -1.45 -0.12
C ILE A 28 7.90 -2.86 0.24
N ASP A 29 9.19 -3.14 0.07
CA ASP A 29 9.82 -4.36 0.57
C ASP A 29 9.53 -4.59 2.05
N HIS A 30 9.12 -5.82 2.37
CA HIS A 30 8.75 -6.28 3.72
C HIS A 30 7.49 -5.62 4.30
N PHE A 31 6.68 -4.92 3.48
CA PHE A 31 5.37 -4.47 3.94
C PHE A 31 4.38 -5.65 3.99
N PRO A 32 3.71 -5.88 5.13
CA PRO A 32 2.81 -7.02 5.29
C PRO A 32 1.54 -6.86 4.45
N VAL A 33 1.12 -7.96 3.83
CA VAL A 33 -0.16 -8.09 3.13
C VAL A 33 -0.97 -9.22 3.75
N TYR A 34 -2.29 -9.12 3.68
CA TYR A 34 -3.17 -10.21 4.06
C TYR A 34 -3.30 -11.17 2.88
N VAL A 35 -3.08 -12.46 3.15
CA VAL A 35 -3.16 -13.53 2.15
C VAL A 35 -4.20 -14.53 2.62
N LYS A 36 -5.13 -14.88 1.74
CA LYS A 36 -6.05 -15.99 1.93
C LYS A 36 -5.39 -17.27 1.42
N ILE A 37 -5.27 -18.26 2.29
CA ILE A 37 -4.76 -19.58 1.92
C ILE A 37 -5.85 -20.32 1.17
N LEU A 38 -5.52 -20.84 -0.01
CA LEU A 38 -6.42 -21.63 -0.85
C LEU A 38 -6.14 -23.13 -0.71
N GLU A 39 -4.86 -23.50 -0.64
CA GLU A 39 -4.42 -24.88 -0.59
C GLU A 39 -3.09 -24.97 0.17
N ILE A 40 -2.93 -26.03 0.95
CA ILE A 40 -1.68 -26.37 1.63
C ILE A 40 -1.31 -27.79 1.18
N SER A 41 -0.16 -27.93 0.53
CA SER A 41 0.41 -29.23 0.19
C SER A 41 1.54 -29.53 1.16
N ALA A 42 1.24 -30.29 2.21
CA ALA A 42 2.23 -30.68 3.22
C ALA A 42 3.36 -31.52 2.63
N GLU A 43 3.05 -32.39 1.67
CA GLU A 43 4.03 -33.26 0.99
C GLU A 43 5.06 -32.46 0.19
N LYS A 44 4.64 -31.36 -0.45
CA LYS A 44 5.51 -30.49 -1.27
C LYS A 44 6.08 -29.30 -0.49
N GLY A 45 5.61 -29.07 0.73
CA GLY A 45 5.93 -27.85 1.49
C GLY A 45 5.40 -26.57 0.82
N GLU A 46 4.35 -26.67 0.01
CA GLU A 46 3.83 -25.56 -0.78
C GLU A 46 2.54 -24.98 -0.19
N ILE A 47 2.48 -23.65 -0.11
CA ILE A 47 1.27 -22.91 0.26
C ILE A 47 0.82 -22.09 -0.94
N ARG A 48 -0.37 -22.39 -1.44
CA ARG A 48 -1.05 -21.58 -2.45
C ARG A 48 -2.02 -20.63 -1.76
N GLY A 49 -1.98 -19.39 -2.19
CA GLY A 49 -2.81 -18.34 -1.64
C GLY A 49 -2.89 -17.17 -2.60
N GLU A 50 -3.86 -16.31 -2.30
CA GLU A 50 -4.20 -15.11 -3.04
C GLU A 50 -4.27 -13.92 -2.08
N LEU A 51 -4.25 -12.69 -2.59
CA LEU A 51 -4.47 -11.52 -1.73
C LEU A 51 -5.86 -11.61 -1.11
N ASP A 52 -5.92 -11.43 0.21
CA ASP A 52 -7.19 -11.38 0.93
C ASP A 52 -7.96 -10.11 0.57
N HIS A 53 -9.28 -10.16 0.74
CA HIS A 53 -10.17 -9.03 0.54
C HIS A 53 -9.69 -7.77 1.27
N LYS A 54 -9.14 -7.89 2.49
CA LYS A 54 -8.62 -6.73 3.25
C LYS A 54 -7.53 -5.96 2.50
N SER A 55 -6.62 -6.66 1.83
CA SER A 55 -5.56 -6.04 1.02
C SER A 55 -6.13 -5.44 -0.27
N LEU A 56 -7.06 -6.12 -0.93
CA LEU A 56 -7.69 -5.64 -2.16
C LEU A 56 -8.59 -4.42 -1.94
N THR A 57 -9.38 -4.38 -0.86
CA THR A 57 -10.26 -3.25 -0.54
C THR A 57 -9.48 -1.95 -0.35
N MET A 58 -8.23 -2.03 0.13
CA MET A 58 -7.40 -0.83 0.28
C MET A 58 -7.09 -0.20 -1.08
N PHE A 59 -6.61 -0.99 -2.04
CA PHE A 59 -6.34 -0.50 -3.40
C PHE A 59 -7.62 -0.10 -4.12
N LYS A 60 -8.70 -0.85 -3.94
CA LYS A 60 -10.02 -0.50 -4.49
C LYS A 60 -10.50 0.86 -4.00
N LYS A 61 -10.40 1.13 -2.68
CA LYS A 61 -10.74 2.44 -2.11
C LYS A 61 -9.88 3.55 -2.71
N VAL A 62 -8.56 3.32 -2.87
CA VAL A 62 -7.65 4.31 -3.48
C VAL A 62 -8.08 4.66 -4.90
N VAL A 63 -8.45 3.66 -5.71
CA VAL A 63 -8.87 3.86 -7.10
C VAL A 63 -10.26 4.46 -7.20
N ASP A 64 -11.25 3.88 -6.50
CA ASP A 64 -12.66 4.27 -6.59
C ASP A 64 -12.90 5.71 -6.08
N GLU A 65 -12.16 6.13 -5.04
CA GLU A 65 -12.28 7.47 -4.44
C GLU A 65 -11.18 8.43 -4.93
N ASN A 66 -10.41 8.05 -5.96
CA ASN A 66 -9.32 8.85 -6.53
C ASN A 66 -8.34 9.44 -5.48
N LEU A 67 -7.98 8.62 -4.49
CA LEU A 67 -7.17 9.05 -3.36
C LEU A 67 -5.67 8.87 -3.63
N GLU A 68 -4.87 9.56 -2.81
CA GLU A 68 -3.47 9.24 -2.61
C GLU A 68 -3.20 8.86 -1.16
N GLY A 69 -2.05 8.23 -0.93
CA GLY A 69 -1.62 7.80 0.38
C GLY A 69 -0.13 7.53 0.44
N ILE A 70 0.33 7.14 1.62
CA ILE A 70 1.71 6.69 1.81
C ILE A 70 1.76 5.39 2.59
N PHE A 71 2.63 4.50 2.14
CA PHE A 71 3.14 3.42 2.97
C PHE A 71 4.29 3.95 3.81
N VAL A 72 4.32 3.59 5.10
CA VAL A 72 5.41 3.93 6.02
C VAL A 72 5.84 2.69 6.78
N GLY A 73 7.08 2.26 6.57
CA GLY A 73 7.74 1.18 7.31
C GLY A 73 8.85 1.72 8.22
N GLY A 74 8.99 1.15 9.42
CA GLY A 74 10.01 1.55 10.40
C GLY A 74 9.58 2.63 11.38
N ALA A 75 8.29 3.01 11.42
CA ALA A 75 7.77 4.00 12.37
C ALA A 75 6.47 3.54 13.02
N THR A 76 6.28 3.85 14.30
CA THR A 76 4.99 3.62 14.96
C THR A 76 3.93 4.58 14.41
N LYS A 77 2.65 4.18 14.50
CA LYS A 77 1.50 5.05 14.18
C LYS A 77 1.59 6.44 14.82
N SER A 78 2.08 6.51 16.06
CA SER A 78 2.22 7.77 16.80
C SER A 78 3.30 8.67 16.18
N GLN A 79 4.46 8.11 15.81
CA GLN A 79 5.51 8.84 15.11
C GLN A 79 5.03 9.36 13.75
N VAL A 80 4.36 8.52 12.97
CA VAL A 80 3.77 8.93 11.67
C VAL A 80 2.78 10.07 11.86
N LYS A 81 1.83 9.93 12.79
CA LYS A 81 0.84 10.96 13.08
C LYS A 81 1.50 12.27 13.53
N LYS A 82 2.50 12.20 14.43
CA LYS A 82 3.25 13.38 14.89
C LYS A 82 3.97 14.10 13.74
N ALA A 83 4.63 13.35 12.85
CA ALA A 83 5.35 13.92 11.71
C ALA A 83 4.41 14.69 10.77
N ILE A 84 3.23 14.13 10.48
CA ILE A 84 2.22 14.76 9.63
C ILE A 84 1.63 16.00 10.30
N ILE A 85 1.27 15.91 11.60
CA ILE A 85 0.72 17.06 12.36
C ILE A 85 1.73 18.21 12.44
N TYR A 86 2.99 17.90 12.72
CA TYR A 86 4.04 18.92 12.84
C TYR A 86 4.18 19.75 11.55
N LYS A 87 3.83 19.17 10.41
CA LYS A 87 3.84 19.84 9.10
C LYS A 87 2.51 20.47 8.69
N GLY A 88 1.52 20.50 9.58
CA GLY A 88 0.23 21.14 9.33
C GLY A 88 -0.75 20.30 8.52
N HIS A 89 -0.38 19.06 8.17
CA HIS A 89 -1.16 18.19 7.28
C HIS A 89 -2.21 17.34 8.01
N LEU A 90 -2.62 17.73 9.22
CA LEU A 90 -3.61 16.99 10.00
C LEU A 90 -4.96 16.92 9.26
N ARG A 91 -5.34 18.01 8.58
CA ARG A 91 -6.62 18.11 7.87
C ARG A 91 -6.65 17.25 6.62
N ASP A 92 -5.50 16.83 6.12
CA ASP A 92 -5.36 16.06 4.88
C ASP A 92 -5.56 14.56 5.15
N ILE A 93 -5.50 14.11 6.41
CA ILE A 93 -5.61 12.68 6.76
C ILE A 93 -7.08 12.23 6.73
N ILE A 94 -7.39 11.21 5.92
CA ILE A 94 -8.61 10.41 6.07
C ILE A 94 -8.42 9.38 7.17
N THR A 95 -7.35 8.58 7.07
CA THR A 95 -7.11 7.51 8.04
C THR A 95 -5.64 7.13 8.12
N ILE A 96 -5.23 6.62 9.28
CA ILE A 96 -3.95 5.96 9.49
C ILE A 96 -4.23 4.52 9.93
N LYS A 97 -4.05 3.58 8.99
CA LYS A 97 -4.21 2.14 9.22
C LYS A 97 -2.87 1.52 9.58
N ARG A 98 -2.88 0.67 10.59
CA ARG A 98 -1.71 -0.11 11.02
C ARG A 98 -1.82 -1.51 10.42
N TYR A 99 -0.77 -1.95 9.72
CA TYR A 99 -0.66 -3.30 9.18
C TYR A 99 0.36 -4.16 9.95
N GLY A 100 1.35 -3.52 10.56
CA GLY A 100 2.29 -4.13 11.51
C GLY A 100 2.67 -3.11 12.58
N PHE A 101 3.53 -3.46 13.54
CA PHE A 101 3.87 -2.52 14.63
C PHE A 101 4.52 -1.23 14.09
N LEU A 102 5.35 -1.36 13.04
CA LEU A 102 6.07 -0.26 12.40
C LEU A 102 5.61 0.01 10.97
N GLU A 103 4.58 -0.71 10.50
CA GLU A 103 4.08 -0.68 9.14
C GLU A 103 2.68 -0.06 9.13
N ASN A 104 2.59 1.12 8.52
CA ASN A 104 1.38 1.92 8.50
C ASN A 104 1.07 2.39 7.08
N ILE A 105 -0.21 2.55 6.80
CA ILE A 105 -0.70 3.26 5.62
C ILE A 105 -1.42 4.50 6.09
N VAL A 106 -1.11 5.63 5.47
CA VAL A 106 -1.89 6.85 5.60
C VAL A 106 -2.63 7.07 4.29
N LEU A 107 -3.94 7.25 4.35
CA LEU A 107 -4.72 7.72 3.19
C LEU A 107 -5.07 9.17 3.40
N PHE A 108 -4.91 9.97 2.35
CA PHE A 108 -5.21 11.39 2.37
C PHE A 108 -6.53 11.70 1.66
N LYS A 109 -7.04 12.91 1.90
CA LYS A 109 -8.19 13.46 1.19
C LYS A 109 -7.87 13.62 -0.29
N GLU A 110 -8.92 13.74 -1.08
CA GLU A 110 -8.83 14.17 -2.48
C GLU A 110 -7.95 15.42 -2.60
N ASP A 111 -7.25 15.54 -3.74
CA ASP A 111 -6.31 16.62 -4.07
C ASP A 111 -5.06 16.76 -3.18
N THR A 112 -4.82 15.84 -2.25
CA THR A 112 -3.57 15.83 -1.47
C THR A 112 -2.45 15.14 -2.26
N ASP A 113 -1.36 15.88 -2.54
CA ASP A 113 -0.15 15.36 -3.17
C ASP A 113 0.70 14.54 -2.19
N ALA A 114 0.59 13.20 -2.24
CA ALA A 114 1.32 12.32 -1.33
C ALA A 114 2.86 12.48 -1.44
N PRO A 115 3.49 12.53 -2.64
CA PRO A 115 4.90 12.89 -2.78
C PRO A 115 5.31 14.18 -2.06
N GLY A 116 4.50 15.24 -2.18
CA GLY A 116 4.68 16.50 -1.45
C GLY A 116 4.67 16.31 0.07
N ILE A 117 3.70 15.54 0.60
CA ILE A 117 3.66 15.17 2.02
C ILE A 117 4.94 14.44 2.44
N ILE A 118 5.41 13.45 1.65
CA ILE A 118 6.66 12.71 1.93
C ILE A 118 7.83 13.69 2.06
N SER A 119 7.95 14.64 1.14
CA SER A 119 9.03 15.64 1.13
C SER A 119 9.04 16.48 2.42
N HIS A 120 7.85 16.82 2.95
CA HIS A 120 7.71 17.62 4.16
C HIS A 120 8.01 16.83 5.44
N ILE A 121 7.55 15.58 5.52
CA ILE A 121 7.62 14.77 6.74
C ILE A 121 8.88 13.90 6.83
N GLY A 122 9.55 13.62 5.70
CA GLY A 122 10.65 12.64 5.62
C GLY A 122 11.78 12.90 6.62
N LYS A 123 12.09 14.18 6.90
CA LYS A 123 13.12 14.55 7.88
C LYS A 123 12.78 14.20 9.34
N TYR A 124 11.50 13.96 9.67
CA TYR A 124 11.04 13.50 10.99
C TYR A 124 10.94 11.98 11.09
N LEU A 125 10.99 11.29 9.95
CA LEU A 125 10.93 9.84 9.82
C LEU A 125 12.23 9.30 9.21
N ARG A 126 13.38 9.82 9.67
CA ARG A 126 14.70 9.38 9.19
C ARG A 126 14.89 7.89 9.44
N GLY A 127 15.46 7.19 8.46
CA GLY A 127 15.64 5.74 8.51
C GLY A 127 14.38 4.92 8.25
N CYS A 128 13.23 5.56 8.04
CA CYS A 128 12.00 4.88 7.64
C CYS A 128 11.95 4.71 6.12
N LYS A 129 11.27 3.66 5.66
CA LYS A 129 10.92 3.46 4.24
C LYS A 129 9.55 4.09 3.99
N ILE A 130 9.47 4.97 3.00
CA ILE A 130 8.23 5.67 2.65
C ILE A 130 8.04 5.61 1.13
N SER A 131 6.84 5.25 0.67
CA SER A 131 6.44 5.29 -0.73
C SER A 131 5.04 5.89 -0.86
N ALA A 132 4.74 6.47 -2.03
CA ALA A 132 3.44 7.07 -2.32
C ALA A 132 2.55 6.09 -3.07
N ILE A 133 1.32 5.90 -2.60
CA ILE A 133 0.27 5.17 -3.30
C ILE A 133 -0.59 6.20 -4.02
N ARG A 134 -0.77 6.06 -5.33
CA ARG A 134 -1.46 7.07 -6.13
C ARG A 134 -2.49 6.42 -7.04
N SER A 135 -3.75 6.86 -6.94
CA SER A 135 -4.85 6.37 -7.78
C SER A 135 -4.49 6.43 -9.27
N GLN A 136 -3.92 7.55 -9.73
CA GLN A 136 -3.59 7.80 -11.14
C GLN A 136 -2.55 6.81 -11.68
N ARG A 137 -1.71 6.23 -10.81
CA ARG A 137 -0.78 5.15 -11.21
C ARG A 137 -1.46 3.80 -11.26
N ILE A 138 -2.33 3.52 -10.30
CA ILE A 138 -2.93 2.20 -10.06
C ILE A 138 -4.12 1.94 -10.99
N SER A 139 -4.96 2.95 -11.22
CA SER A 139 -6.20 2.86 -11.99
C SER A 139 -6.05 2.30 -13.43
N PRO A 140 -4.94 2.50 -14.17
CA PRO A 140 -4.78 1.89 -15.49
C PRO A 140 -4.69 0.36 -15.43
N LEU A 141 -4.20 -0.20 -14.33
CA LEU A 141 -4.07 -1.66 -14.13
C LEU A 141 -5.25 -2.23 -13.35
N PHE A 142 -5.72 -1.54 -12.30
CA PHE A 142 -6.73 -2.02 -11.38
C PHE A 142 -8.13 -1.97 -12.02
N LYS A 143 -8.59 -3.11 -12.54
CA LYS A 143 -9.91 -3.32 -13.14
C LYS A 143 -10.59 -4.53 -12.53
#